data_AF-A0A484I7W1-F1
#
_entry.id   AF-A0A484I7W1-F1
#
_cell.length_a   1.000
_cell.length_b   1.000
_cell.length_c   1.000
_cell.angle_alpha   90.00
_cell.angle_beta   90.00
_cell.angle_gamma   90.00
#
_symmetry.space_group_name_H-M   'P 1'
#
loop_
_entity.id
_entity.type
_entity.pdbx_description
1 polymer ?
#
loop_
_entity_poly.entity_id
_entity_poly.type
_entity_poly.pdbx_seq_one_letter_code
_entity_poly.pdbx_strand_id
1 'polypeptide(L)'
;MLTVTTIVGNVKNNLDLKKKYEESLKKNTLETITIQRSETEKVRMRKVSDKGTDVGFILPSRTHLRDGDVAFLDDTRMIIIKLSPELVAILNIRENVHPRSDDDEDSSGTEHRHRHRHHPDLTNVAIKVGHTIGNLHRPLKIDKDDIIFPIQTPDEINLFLRLLSDLKNHIEIRTETLIFEPDQGFDVHAH
;
A
#
# COMPACT_ATOMS: atom_id res chain seq x y z
N MET A 1 25.93 -7.91 19.95
CA MET A 1 24.63 -8.23 19.32
C MET A 1 23.53 -7.87 20.32
N LEU A 2 22.68 -6.90 19.98
CA LEU A 2 21.51 -6.52 20.77
C LEU A 2 20.36 -7.47 20.42
N THR A 3 19.56 -7.89 21.41
CA THR A 3 18.38 -8.73 21.16
C THR A 3 17.11 -7.96 21.49
N VAL A 4 16.18 -7.89 20.54
CA VAL A 4 14.89 -7.22 20.68
C VAL A 4 13.80 -8.28 20.72
N THR A 5 13.12 -8.38 21.86
CA THR A 5 12.04 -9.35 22.07
C THR A 5 10.65 -8.72 22.04
N THR A 6 10.56 -7.40 22.12
CA THR A 6 9.32 -6.64 22.04
C THR A 6 9.58 -5.27 21.43
N ILE A 7 8.57 -4.69 20.80
CA ILE A 7 8.58 -3.31 20.33
C ILE A 7 8.15 -2.40 21.47
N VAL A 8 8.86 -1.28 21.67
CA VAL A 8 8.60 -0.31 22.75
C VAL A 8 7.33 0.50 22.45
N GLY A 9 7.08 0.77 21.17
CA GLY A 9 5.93 1.50 20.67
C GLY A 9 6.22 2.08 19.30
N ASN A 10 5.35 2.95 18.79
CA ASN A 10 5.53 3.59 17.48
C ASN A 10 5.59 5.12 17.63
N VAL A 11 6.57 5.77 16.99
CA VAL A 11 6.78 7.22 17.09
C VAL A 11 5.66 8.05 16.46
N LYS A 12 4.88 7.47 15.54
CA LYS A 12 3.74 8.14 14.89
C LYS A 12 2.51 8.17 15.80
N ASN A 13 2.38 7.16 16.67
CA ASN A 13 1.19 6.99 17.52
C ASN A 13 1.41 7.46 18.98
N ASN A 14 2.65 7.66 19.40
CA ASN A 14 2.99 8.03 20.78
C ASN A 14 3.77 9.36 20.82
N LEU A 15 3.18 10.38 21.45
CA LEU A 15 3.75 11.72 21.55
C LEU A 15 5.06 11.75 22.36
N ASP A 16 5.20 10.92 23.39
CA ASP A 16 6.42 10.88 24.21
C ASP A 16 7.57 10.24 23.44
N LEU A 17 7.29 9.16 22.69
CA LEU A 17 8.27 8.56 21.79
C LEU A 17 8.65 9.52 20.66
N LYS A 18 7.71 10.33 20.16
CA LYS A 18 8.00 11.36 19.15
C LYS A 18 8.95 12.44 19.69
N LYS A 19 8.73 12.92 20.91
CA LYS A 19 9.65 13.88 21.55
C LYS A 19 11.05 13.29 21.71
N LYS A 20 11.14 12.05 22.22
CA LYS A 20 12.43 11.34 22.35
C LYS A 20 13.10 11.13 21.01
N TYR A 21 12.35 10.81 19.97
CA TYR A 21 12.85 10.71 18.59
C TYR A 21 13.48 12.04 18.13
N GLU A 22 12.80 13.17 18.32
CA GLU A 22 13.33 14.49 17.95
C GLU A 22 14.58 14.86 18.76
N GLU A 23 14.63 14.50 20.04
CA GLU A 23 15.82 14.69 20.88
C GLU A 23 17.00 13.81 20.44
N SER A 24 16.77 12.52 20.20
CA SER A 24 17.79 11.57 19.72
C SER A 24 18.30 11.95 18.34
N LEU A 25 17.43 12.52 17.49
CA LEU A 25 17.83 13.07 16.20
C LEU A 25 18.78 14.26 16.37
N LYS A 26 18.47 15.21 17.27
CA LYS A 26 19.34 16.37 17.57
C LYS A 26 20.68 15.95 18.20
N LYS A 27 20.66 14.94 19.07
CA LYS A 27 21.86 14.41 19.75
C LYS A 27 22.68 13.46 18.87
N ASN A 28 22.22 13.16 17.65
CA ASN A 28 22.80 12.15 16.76
C ASN A 28 22.96 10.77 17.43
N THR A 29 22.00 10.40 18.27
CA THR A 29 21.94 9.09 18.95
C THR A 29 20.81 8.20 18.41
N LEU A 30 20.10 8.67 17.38
CA LEU A 30 19.15 7.88 16.63
C LEU A 30 19.88 6.89 15.70
N GLU A 31 19.45 5.64 15.70
CA GLU A 31 19.84 4.58 14.79
C GLU A 31 18.59 4.08 14.06
N THR A 32 18.75 3.70 12.80
CA THR A 32 17.66 3.21 11.96
C THR A 32 17.98 1.82 11.44
N ILE A 33 17.00 0.92 11.53
CA ILE A 33 17.03 -0.39 10.90
C ILE A 33 16.03 -0.38 9.76
N THR A 34 16.54 -0.53 8.54
CA THR A 34 15.71 -0.63 7.34
C THR A 34 15.28 -2.08 7.12
N ILE A 35 13.98 -2.31 7.00
CA ILE A 35 13.40 -3.61 6.67
C ILE A 35 12.45 -3.50 5.47
N GLN A 36 12.25 -4.60 4.76
CA GLN A 36 11.25 -4.71 3.71
C GLN A 36 9.89 -5.05 4.29
N ARG A 37 8.81 -4.76 3.54
CA ARG A 37 7.45 -5.16 3.91
C ARG A 37 7.34 -6.67 4.14
N SER A 38 7.97 -7.50 3.31
CA SER A 38 7.99 -8.97 3.49
C SER A 38 8.66 -9.45 4.78
N GLU A 39 9.34 -8.55 5.50
CA GLU A 39 10.01 -8.84 6.76
C GLU A 39 9.19 -8.40 7.98
N THR A 40 8.08 -7.67 7.80
CA THR A 40 7.31 -7.09 8.91
C THR A 40 6.65 -8.14 9.80
N GLU A 41 6.32 -9.30 9.24
CA GLU A 41 5.69 -10.42 9.95
C GLU A 41 6.70 -11.44 10.48
N LYS A 42 7.99 -11.26 10.20
CA LYS A 42 9.01 -12.22 10.62
C LYS A 42 9.20 -12.17 12.13
N VAL A 43 8.90 -13.29 12.76
CA VAL A 43 9.10 -13.53 14.20
C VAL A 43 10.59 -13.49 14.57
N ARG A 44 11.47 -13.94 13.66
CA ARG A 44 12.93 -13.92 13.87
C ARG A 44 13.65 -13.32 12.68
N MET A 45 14.47 -12.30 12.92
CA MET A 45 15.33 -11.72 11.90
C MET A 45 16.59 -11.12 12.52
N ARG A 46 17.64 -10.92 11.72
CA ARG A 46 18.87 -10.23 12.13
C ARG A 46 19.14 -9.10 11.16
N LYS A 47 19.38 -7.91 11.67
CA LYS A 47 19.65 -6.69 10.89
C LYS A 47 20.77 -5.90 11.53
N VAL A 48 21.41 -5.07 10.72
CA VAL A 48 22.41 -4.11 11.16
C VAL A 48 21.82 -2.72 10.98
N SER A 49 21.93 -1.87 12.00
CA SER A 49 21.50 -0.47 11.90
C SER A 49 22.41 0.33 10.97
N ASP A 50 21.97 1.52 10.58
CA ASP A 50 22.76 2.51 9.86
C ASP A 50 24.07 2.92 10.57
N LYS A 51 24.15 2.74 11.90
CA LYS A 51 25.36 2.97 12.70
C LYS A 51 26.15 1.70 13.03
N GLY A 52 25.83 0.57 12.40
CA GLY A 52 26.59 -0.68 12.54
C GLY A 52 26.21 -1.54 13.74
N THR A 53 25.13 -1.22 14.46
CA THR A 53 24.66 -2.07 15.56
C THR A 53 23.97 -3.31 15.01
N ASP A 54 24.51 -4.48 15.36
CA ASP A 54 23.91 -5.77 15.06
C ASP A 54 22.75 -6.10 16.02
N VAL A 55 21.54 -6.22 15.47
CA VAL A 55 20.28 -6.42 16.19
C VAL A 55 19.59 -7.71 15.73
N GLY A 56 19.35 -8.62 16.67
CA GLY A 56 18.53 -9.80 16.49
C GLY A 56 17.13 -9.59 17.04
N PHE A 57 16.12 -9.77 16.20
CA PHE A 57 14.71 -9.74 16.58
C PHE A 57 14.23 -11.15 16.89
N ILE A 58 13.56 -11.30 18.03
CA ILE A 58 12.88 -12.54 18.47
C ILE A 58 11.53 -12.11 19.04
N LEU A 59 10.61 -11.78 18.15
CA LEU A 59 9.32 -11.20 18.48
C LEU A 59 8.29 -12.30 18.78
N PRO A 60 7.18 -12.01 19.49
CA PRO A 60 6.06 -12.94 19.62
C PRO A 60 5.39 -13.23 18.27
N SER A 61 4.72 -14.37 18.17
CA SER A 61 3.86 -14.68 17.01
C SER A 61 2.79 -13.60 16.82
N ARG A 62 2.43 -13.30 15.56
CA ARG A 62 1.47 -12.25 15.18
C ARG A 62 1.95 -10.81 15.47
N THR A 63 3.26 -10.61 15.64
CA THR A 63 3.83 -9.26 15.65
C THR A 63 3.96 -8.76 14.21
N HIS A 64 3.41 -7.58 13.92
CA HIS A 64 3.62 -6.89 12.65
C HIS A 64 4.41 -5.61 12.92
N LEU A 65 5.64 -5.56 12.42
CA LEU A 65 6.46 -4.37 12.46
C LEU A 65 5.91 -3.32 11.51
N ARG A 66 5.86 -2.06 11.96
CA ARG A 66 5.40 -0.92 11.18
C ARG A 66 6.48 0.12 11.03
N ASP A 67 6.32 0.99 10.04
CA ASP A 67 7.22 2.12 9.86
C ASP A 67 7.12 3.07 11.06
N GLY A 68 8.26 3.38 11.68
CA GLY A 68 8.36 4.18 12.89
C GLY A 68 8.25 3.40 14.20
N ASP A 69 8.24 2.07 14.17
CA ASP A 69 8.34 1.26 15.39
C ASP A 69 9.68 1.46 16.08
N VAL A 70 9.65 1.56 17.41
CA VAL A 70 10.83 1.72 18.26
C VAL A 70 11.25 0.34 18.74
N ALA A 71 12.32 -0.19 18.14
CA ALA A 71 12.87 -1.50 18.48
C ALA A 71 13.64 -1.48 19.81
N PHE A 72 14.29 -0.36 20.11
CA PHE A 72 15.07 -0.21 21.33
C PHE A 72 15.17 1.26 21.73
N LEU A 73 15.15 1.51 23.04
CA LEU A 73 15.25 2.85 23.61
C LEU A 73 15.94 2.77 24.97
N ASP A 74 17.07 3.46 25.10
CA ASP A 74 17.74 3.70 26.38
C ASP A 74 18.16 5.18 26.50
N ASP A 75 18.90 5.53 27.56
CA ASP A 75 19.35 6.90 27.81
C ASP A 75 20.41 7.38 26.80
N THR A 76 21.05 6.45 26.08
CA THR A 76 22.18 6.72 25.18
C THR A 76 21.80 6.73 23.72
N ARG A 77 20.79 5.94 23.31
CA ARG A 77 20.41 5.75 21.91
C ARG A 77 18.98 5.24 21.73
N MET A 78 18.47 5.49 20.54
CA MET A 78 17.15 5.06 20.11
C MET A 78 17.28 4.34 18.77
N ILE A 79 16.73 3.12 18.66
CA ILE A 79 16.74 2.34 17.42
C ILE A 79 15.31 2.24 16.91
N ILE A 80 15.09 2.73 15.69
CA ILE A 80 13.78 2.71 15.03
C ILE A 80 13.78 1.79 13.81
N ILE A 81 12.62 1.25 13.50
CA ILE A 81 12.33 0.53 12.27
C ILE A 81 11.88 1.54 11.22
N LYS A 82 12.49 1.43 10.04
CA LYS A 82 12.06 2.16 8.84
C LYS A 82 11.76 1.15 7.76
N LEU A 83 10.59 1.27 7.13
CA LEU A 83 10.28 0.47 5.96
C LEU A 83 11.00 1.03 4.73
N SER A 84 11.63 0.15 3.96
CA SER A 84 12.18 0.54 2.67
C SER A 84 11.03 0.87 1.71
N PRO A 85 11.07 2.01 1.00
CA PRO A 85 10.13 2.28 -0.08
C PRO A 85 10.17 1.17 -1.12
N GLU A 86 9.02 0.84 -1.70
CA GLU A 86 8.90 -0.08 -2.82
C GLU A 86 8.14 0.56 -3.97
N LEU A 87 8.33 0.01 -5.16
CA LEU A 87 7.63 0.46 -6.35
C LEU A 87 6.17 -0.03 -6.27
N VAL A 88 5.23 0.89 -6.36
CA VAL A 88 3.79 0.60 -6.34
C VAL A 88 3.13 1.09 -7.62
N ALA A 89 2.07 0.40 -8.02
CA ALA A 89 1.09 0.92 -8.94
C ALA A 89 -0.05 1.55 -8.14
N ILE A 90 -0.50 2.72 -8.60
CA ILE A 90 -1.67 3.41 -8.07
C ILE A 90 -2.70 3.46 -9.19
N LEU A 91 -3.83 2.78 -8.98
CA LEU A 91 -4.94 2.71 -9.91
C LEU A 91 -6.11 3.55 -9.40
N ASN A 92 -6.60 4.44 -10.24
CA ASN A 92 -7.83 5.20 -10.01
C ASN A 92 -8.90 4.82 -11.04
N ILE A 93 -10.15 4.73 -10.59
CA ILE A 93 -11.31 4.50 -11.47
C ILE A 93 -11.92 5.87 -11.79
N ARG A 94 -11.93 6.22 -13.07
CA ARG A 94 -12.52 7.48 -13.54
C ARG A 94 -14.04 7.36 -13.57
N GLU A 95 -14.73 8.26 -12.88
CA GLU A 95 -16.15 8.51 -13.12
C GLU A 95 -16.31 9.17 -14.48
N ASN A 96 -16.75 8.41 -15.47
CA ASN A 96 -17.30 9.01 -16.67
C ASN A 96 -18.74 9.44 -16.35
N VAL A 97 -18.88 10.62 -15.75
CA VAL A 97 -20.17 11.32 -15.68
C VAL A 97 -20.48 11.82 -17.09
N HIS A 98 -21.05 10.97 -17.93
CA HIS A 98 -21.89 11.51 -18.99
C HIS A 98 -23.21 11.93 -18.33
N PRO A 99 -23.54 13.24 -18.26
CA PRO A 99 -24.88 13.63 -17.85
C PRO A 99 -25.84 12.93 -18.80
N ARG A 100 -26.84 12.26 -18.23
CA ARG A 100 -28.02 11.83 -18.97
C ARG A 100 -28.54 13.07 -19.69
N SER A 101 -28.39 13.11 -21.00
CA SER A 101 -29.20 14.01 -21.82
C SER A 101 -30.61 13.45 -21.75
N ASP A 102 -31.37 13.91 -20.76
CA ASP A 102 -32.82 13.79 -20.73
C ASP A 102 -33.38 14.68 -21.84
N ASP A 103 -33.23 14.25 -23.10
CA ASP A 103 -33.87 14.87 -24.26
C ASP A 103 -34.41 13.76 -25.18
N ASP A 104 -35.25 12.88 -24.62
CA ASP A 104 -36.21 12.10 -25.41
C ASP A 104 -37.53 12.91 -25.48
N GLU A 105 -37.53 13.97 -26.29
CA GLU A 105 -38.79 14.53 -26.81
C GLU A 105 -39.25 13.68 -28.00
N ASP A 106 -40.28 12.91 -27.69
CA ASP A 106 -41.08 12.05 -28.53
C ASP A 106 -41.53 12.77 -29.83
N SER A 107 -41.05 12.33 -31.01
CA SER A 107 -41.82 12.42 -32.26
C SER A 107 -41.25 11.63 -33.44
N SER A 108 -42.11 10.72 -33.91
CA SER A 108 -42.18 10.10 -35.24
C SER A 108 -41.21 8.95 -35.54
N GLY A 109 -41.82 7.79 -35.80
CA GLY A 109 -41.16 6.51 -35.93
C GLY A 109 -40.31 6.34 -37.19
N THR A 110 -39.22 5.59 -37.02
CA THR A 110 -38.64 4.67 -38.01
C THR A 110 -37.73 3.71 -37.24
N GLU A 111 -37.86 2.40 -37.46
CA GLU A 111 -37.03 1.37 -36.83
C GLU A 111 -35.54 1.57 -37.16
N HIS A 112 -34.75 2.09 -36.21
CA HIS A 112 -33.30 1.99 -36.25
C HIS A 112 -32.75 1.50 -34.92
N ARG A 113 -32.22 0.28 -34.97
CA ARG A 113 -31.47 -0.47 -33.93
C ARG A 113 -30.71 0.47 -32.97
N HIS A 114 -31.25 0.68 -31.78
CA HIS A 114 -30.50 1.26 -30.67
C HIS A 114 -29.39 0.29 -30.27
N ARG A 115 -28.15 0.57 -30.73
CA ARG A 115 -26.97 0.07 -30.03
C ARG A 115 -26.95 0.81 -28.69
N HIS A 116 -27.55 0.23 -27.66
CA HIS A 116 -27.30 0.63 -26.28
C HIS A 116 -25.79 0.55 -26.07
N ARG A 117 -25.11 1.69 -26.13
CA ARG A 117 -23.79 1.82 -25.53
C ARG A 117 -24.03 1.71 -24.03
N HIS A 118 -24.03 0.47 -23.52
CA HIS A 118 -23.93 0.22 -22.11
C HIS A 118 -22.62 0.84 -21.65
N HIS A 119 -22.70 2.08 -21.17
CA HIS A 119 -21.65 2.60 -20.32
C HIS A 119 -21.57 1.64 -19.14
N PRO A 120 -20.41 0.99 -18.90
CA PRO A 120 -20.32 0.07 -17.79
C PRO A 120 -20.59 0.87 -16.51
N ASP A 121 -21.64 0.48 -15.79
CA ASP A 121 -21.91 0.95 -14.43
C ASP A 121 -20.58 0.95 -13.65
N LEU A 122 -20.30 2.02 -12.90
CA LEU A 122 -19.08 2.16 -12.10
C LEU A 122 -18.85 0.93 -11.23
N THR A 123 -19.95 0.35 -10.74
CA THR A 123 -19.97 -0.92 -10.00
C THR A 123 -19.36 -2.07 -10.80
N ASN A 124 -19.72 -2.23 -12.08
CA ASN A 124 -19.17 -3.26 -12.95
C ASN A 124 -17.68 -3.06 -13.24
N VAL A 125 -17.25 -1.81 -13.41
CA VAL A 125 -15.83 -1.47 -13.58
C VAL A 125 -15.06 -1.85 -12.32
N ALA A 126 -15.54 -1.41 -11.15
CA ALA A 126 -14.92 -1.69 -9.85
C ALA A 126 -14.81 -3.19 -9.55
N ILE A 127 -15.87 -3.98 -9.80
CA ILE A 127 -15.85 -5.43 -9.59
C ILE A 127 -14.81 -6.10 -10.51
N LYS A 128 -14.75 -5.73 -11.79
CA LYS A 128 -13.78 -6.31 -12.73
C LYS A 128 -12.34 -5.96 -12.37
N VAL A 129 -12.09 -4.70 -12.01
CA VAL A 129 -10.78 -4.23 -11.53
C VAL A 129 -10.39 -4.99 -10.26
N GLY A 130 -11.27 -5.02 -9.26
CA GLY A 130 -11.05 -5.73 -8.00
C GLY A 130 -10.79 -7.23 -8.19
N HIS A 131 -11.57 -7.90 -9.05
CA HIS A 131 -11.35 -9.31 -9.37
C HIS A 131 -9.99 -9.55 -10.04
N THR A 132 -9.63 -8.71 -11.01
CA THR A 132 -8.37 -8.83 -11.76
C THR A 132 -7.17 -8.64 -10.84
N ILE A 133 -7.20 -7.62 -9.98
CA ILE A 133 -6.11 -7.35 -9.04
C ILE A 133 -6.08 -8.41 -7.93
N GLY A 134 -7.24 -8.86 -7.44
CA GLY A 134 -7.35 -9.91 -6.43
C GLY A 134 -6.75 -11.24 -6.89
N ASN A 135 -6.90 -11.61 -8.17
CA ASN A 135 -6.29 -12.80 -8.77
C ASN A 135 -4.76 -12.78 -8.78
N LEU A 136 -4.14 -11.62 -8.54
CA LEU A 136 -2.69 -11.53 -8.42
C LEU A 136 -2.18 -11.95 -7.04
N HIS A 137 -3.08 -12.16 -6.07
CA HIS A 137 -2.74 -12.49 -4.69
C HIS A 137 -1.70 -11.53 -4.10
N ARG A 138 -1.76 -10.26 -4.51
CA ARG A 138 -0.89 -9.20 -4.02
C ARG A 138 -1.59 -8.46 -2.88
N PRO A 139 -0.82 -8.01 -1.88
CA PRO A 139 -1.36 -7.14 -0.85
C PRO A 139 -1.81 -5.82 -1.49
N LEU A 140 -2.86 -5.24 -0.94
CA LEU A 140 -3.54 -4.06 -1.45
C LEU A 140 -3.75 -3.05 -0.33
N LYS A 141 -3.74 -1.77 -0.70
CA LYS A 141 -4.18 -0.66 0.13
C LYS A 141 -5.18 0.16 -0.66
N ILE A 142 -6.29 0.54 -0.03
CA ILE A 142 -7.29 1.42 -0.62
C ILE A 142 -7.22 2.75 0.13
N ASP A 143 -6.77 3.79 -0.54
CA ASP A 143 -6.70 5.14 0.02
C ASP A 143 -7.62 6.07 -0.78
N LYS A 144 -8.78 6.39 -0.22
CA LYS A 144 -9.87 7.11 -0.90
C LYS A 144 -10.30 6.39 -2.18
N ASP A 145 -9.90 6.92 -3.34
CA ASP A 145 -10.22 6.43 -4.68
C ASP A 145 -9.01 5.76 -5.37
N ASP A 146 -7.88 5.65 -4.67
CA ASP A 146 -6.65 5.04 -5.17
C ASP A 146 -6.52 3.60 -4.64
N ILE A 147 -6.43 2.65 -5.57
CA ILE A 147 -6.08 1.25 -5.31
C ILE A 147 -4.58 1.11 -5.50
N ILE A 148 -3.86 0.84 -4.41
CA ILE A 148 -2.39 0.81 -4.37
C ILE A 148 -1.91 -0.61 -4.14
N PHE A 149 -0.96 -1.08 -4.94
CA PHE A 149 -0.35 -2.40 -4.77
C PHE A 149 1.10 -2.44 -5.27
N PRO A 150 1.96 -3.31 -4.72
CA PRO A 150 3.36 -3.39 -5.11
C PRO A 150 3.52 -4.04 -6.50
N ILE A 151 4.51 -3.54 -7.25
CA ILE A 151 4.96 -4.07 -8.54
C ILE A 151 6.49 -4.20 -8.54
N GLN A 152 7.04 -5.14 -9.28
CA GLN A 152 8.48 -5.36 -9.38
C GLN A 152 9.12 -4.42 -10.39
N THR A 153 8.44 -4.18 -11.51
CA THR A 153 8.91 -3.29 -12.58
C THR A 153 7.80 -2.39 -13.11
N PRO A 154 8.12 -1.19 -13.64
CA PRO A 154 7.12 -0.32 -14.26
C PRO A 154 6.40 -0.97 -15.46
N ASP A 155 7.08 -1.91 -16.15
CA ASP A 155 6.53 -2.62 -17.31
C ASP A 155 5.32 -3.47 -16.96
N GLU A 156 5.17 -3.86 -15.69
CA GLU A 156 3.98 -4.59 -15.25
C GLU A 156 2.70 -3.81 -15.49
N ILE A 157 2.72 -2.46 -15.50
CA ILE A 157 1.54 -1.65 -15.87
C ILE A 157 0.98 -2.08 -17.22
N ASN A 158 1.83 -2.42 -18.18
CA ASN A 158 1.37 -2.86 -19.50
C ASN A 158 0.62 -4.21 -19.43
N LEU A 159 0.99 -5.09 -18.50
CA LEU A 159 0.24 -6.32 -18.22
C LEU A 159 -1.14 -5.99 -17.66
N PHE A 160 -1.22 -5.09 -16.67
CA PHE A 160 -2.50 -4.65 -16.09
C PHE A 160 -3.42 -4.01 -17.13
N LEU A 161 -2.87 -3.12 -17.96
CA LEU A 161 -3.62 -2.49 -19.05
C LEU A 161 -4.07 -3.48 -20.12
N ARG A 162 -3.34 -4.60 -20.32
CA ARG A 162 -3.78 -5.68 -21.20
C ARG A 162 -4.91 -6.50 -20.59
N LEU A 163 -4.82 -6.84 -19.29
CA LEU A 163 -5.86 -7.57 -18.57
C LEU A 163 -7.16 -6.74 -18.45
N LEU A 164 -7.03 -5.42 -18.34
CA LEU A 164 -8.13 -4.47 -18.25
C LEU A 164 -8.36 -3.74 -19.59
N SER A 165 -8.11 -4.39 -20.72
CA SER A 165 -8.18 -3.77 -22.05
C SER A 165 -9.51 -3.07 -22.32
N ASP A 166 -10.60 -3.69 -21.86
CA ASP A 166 -11.97 -3.24 -22.07
C ASP A 166 -12.33 -2.04 -21.18
N LEU A 167 -11.50 -1.75 -20.17
CA LEU A 167 -11.71 -0.72 -19.16
C LEU A 167 -10.67 0.41 -19.23
N LYS A 168 -9.76 0.40 -20.21
CA LYS A 168 -8.68 1.40 -20.35
C LYS A 168 -9.14 2.86 -20.29
N ASN A 169 -10.34 3.16 -20.78
CA ASN A 169 -10.89 4.52 -20.78
C ASN A 169 -11.51 4.93 -19.43
N HIS A 170 -11.66 3.97 -18.51
CA HIS A 170 -12.29 4.14 -17.20
C HIS A 170 -11.28 3.99 -16.06
N ILE A 171 -10.01 3.71 -16.36
CA ILE A 171 -8.96 3.52 -15.36
C ILE A 171 -7.76 4.37 -15.70
N GLU A 172 -7.10 4.86 -14.67
CA GLU A 172 -5.79 5.50 -14.75
C GLU A 172 -4.84 4.76 -13.85
N ILE A 173 -3.67 4.40 -14.36
CA ILE A 173 -2.64 3.70 -13.59
C ILE A 173 -1.34 4.49 -13.69
N ARG A 174 -0.76 4.80 -12.54
CA ARG A 174 0.55 5.46 -12.40
C ARG A 174 1.47 4.65 -11.49
N THR A 175 2.78 4.83 -11.61
CA THR A 175 3.76 4.26 -10.68
C THR A 175 4.24 5.31 -9.69
N GLU A 176 4.52 4.89 -8.47
CA GLU A 176 5.22 5.71 -7.48
C GLU A 176 6.14 4.84 -6.63
N THR A 177 7.18 5.43 -6.04
CA THR A 177 8.03 4.75 -5.04
C THR A 177 7.71 5.33 -3.68
N LEU A 178 7.05 4.54 -2.83
CA LEU A 178 6.60 4.98 -1.51
C LEU A 178 6.71 3.86 -0.47
N ILE A 179 6.59 4.21 0.81
CA ILE A 179 6.46 3.22 1.88
C ILE A 179 5.04 2.66 1.83
N PHE A 180 4.92 1.40 1.45
CA PHE A 180 3.64 0.71 1.32
C PHE A 180 3.36 -0.17 2.55
N GLU A 181 2.25 0.11 3.22
CA GLU A 181 1.69 -0.70 4.29
C GLU A 181 0.28 -1.12 3.86
N PRO A 182 -0.02 -2.43 3.73
CA PRO A 182 -1.34 -2.89 3.29
C PRO A 182 -2.42 -2.68 4.36
N ASP A 183 -3.67 -2.57 3.92
CA ASP A 183 -4.81 -2.49 4.84
C ASP A 183 -5.07 -3.83 5.53
N GLN A 184 -5.49 -3.78 6.81
CA GLN A 184 -5.81 -4.97 7.61
C GLN A 184 -6.88 -5.81 6.89
N GLY A 185 -6.54 -7.07 6.56
CA GLY A 185 -7.43 -8.00 5.82
C GLY A 185 -6.96 -8.33 4.39
N PHE A 186 -6.08 -7.52 3.80
CA PHE A 186 -5.43 -7.83 2.50
C PHE A 186 -4.07 -8.52 2.65
N ASP A 187 -3.60 -8.74 3.88
CA ASP A 187 -2.39 -9.50 4.21
C ASP A 187 -2.66 -11.01 4.39
N VAL A 188 -3.90 -11.45 4.17
CA VAL A 188 -4.29 -12.85 4.39
C VAL A 188 -3.92 -13.68 3.17
N HIS A 189 -2.75 -14.31 3.21
CA HIS A 189 -2.54 -15.54 2.47
C HIS A 189 -3.55 -16.57 3.01
N ALA A 190 -4.51 -16.97 2.18
CA ALA A 190 -5.31 -18.15 2.44
C ALA A 190 -4.34 -19.35 2.55
N HIS A 191 -4.10 -19.80 3.78
CA HIS A 191 -3.47 -21.07 4.07
C HIS A 191 -4.47 -22.20 3.91
#